data_AF-A0A8B6X8E1-F1
#
_entry.id   AF-A0A8B6X8E1-F1
#
_cell.length_a   1.000
_cell.length_b   1.000
_cell.length_c   1.000
_cell.angle_alpha   90.00
_cell.angle_beta   90.00
_cell.angle_gamma   90.00
#
_symmetry.space_group_name_H-M   'P 1'
#
loop_
_entity.id
_entity.type
_entity.pdbx_description
1 polymer ?
#
loop_
_entity_poly.entity_id
_entity_poly.type
_entity_poly.pdbx_seq_one_letter_code
_entity_poly.pdbx_strand_id
1 'polypeptide(L)'
;MTAPTMASARVSALAHDLATRRAGNQPVLLLFGLGSFGDILQITPALHALRRRLPRAWIAVVHASAFIDDLMPGLGDADVWLKADSADHAALRDLVRRHDLADLVVQCKYALVYELGRDAARRLSAGELQFVREAQKAQAPWLDFLRDFPRDNDALWRAAAAEGLDMAGLMARTGGFDAGHGVPATPATAPGADFTAYRIAPAPADAADLPALPPRYFTVCNAAEALPWREGGWTKCLPDARMADLAGRLRGLGLPLVQMGTPDDPPIPGCDLDLRGRTGLRSAALVLQGADAHIGPEGGLANLARAVRTPAVIFFGSTPPEFFALGANRNVLPRQCGGCWWTTPDYLHQCPRLQREPECVGSLDLDEIVAAARALRDAAGPGASAPEVRADAIDRLIGAHLQALADGAAPPVVPAALQRALDGDGHGADDDRGGASAADGKDRDDDAATPRAALFAHGPRRLLALAAALPPELAGARRVWLDDGQPGATPDRARHAGDCERAPQLVPPIDAGSLDRAVWLLPAADAATLGRIARALLRGLAPGGKLVAIGAHGAELLVQPGAETRP
;
A
#
# COMPACT_ATOMS: atom_id res chain seq x y z
N MET A 1 28.60 1.06 -16.91
CA MET A 1 27.81 0.42 -18.00
C MET A 1 27.54 -1.00 -17.58
N THR A 2 26.31 -1.31 -17.16
CA THR A 2 25.86 -2.66 -16.84
C THR A 2 25.75 -3.47 -18.13
N ALA A 3 26.16 -4.74 -18.11
CA ALA A 3 26.03 -5.64 -19.26
C ALA A 3 24.55 -5.76 -19.68
N PRO A 4 24.24 -5.90 -20.99
CA PRO A 4 22.87 -6.07 -21.43
C PRO A 4 22.29 -7.35 -20.80
N THR A 5 21.19 -7.20 -20.05
CA THR A 5 20.41 -8.32 -19.52
C THR A 5 19.91 -9.15 -20.68
N MET A 6 20.26 -10.44 -20.73
CA MET A 6 19.71 -11.33 -21.75
C MET A 6 18.20 -11.44 -21.56
N ALA A 7 17.45 -11.22 -22.64
CA ALA A 7 16.00 -11.37 -22.64
C ALA A 7 15.60 -12.84 -22.42
N SER A 8 14.57 -13.10 -21.63
CA SER A 8 13.99 -14.44 -21.55
C SER A 8 13.36 -14.87 -22.88
N ALA A 9 13.14 -16.19 -23.03
CA ALA A 9 12.47 -16.74 -24.22
C ALA A 9 11.07 -16.13 -24.44
N ARG A 10 10.33 -15.82 -23.36
CA ARG A 10 9.00 -15.18 -23.44
C ARG A 10 9.10 -13.76 -23.99
N VAL A 11 10.09 -12.98 -23.52
CA VAL A 11 10.35 -11.63 -24.04
C VAL A 11 10.80 -11.67 -25.50
N SER A 12 11.69 -12.59 -25.87
CA SER A 12 12.10 -12.77 -27.27
C SER A 12 10.93 -13.15 -28.19
N ALA A 13 10.03 -14.03 -27.73
CA ALA A 13 8.83 -14.40 -28.47
C ALA A 13 7.89 -13.21 -28.66
N LEU A 14 7.62 -12.44 -27.60
CA LEU A 14 6.80 -11.22 -27.72
C LEU A 14 7.44 -10.19 -28.67
N ALA A 15 8.76 -9.99 -28.58
CA ALA A 15 9.47 -9.09 -29.49
C ALA A 15 9.37 -9.53 -30.97
N HIS A 16 9.40 -10.85 -31.23
CA HIS A 16 9.19 -11.41 -32.56
C HIS A 16 7.76 -11.17 -33.07
N ASP A 17 6.74 -11.37 -32.21
CA ASP A 17 5.35 -11.09 -32.56
C ASP A 17 5.15 -9.61 -32.88
N LEU A 18 5.65 -8.71 -32.04
CA LEU A 18 5.62 -7.27 -32.27
C LEU A 18 6.20 -6.91 -33.65
N ALA A 19 7.37 -7.46 -33.99
CA ALA A 19 8.01 -7.24 -35.29
C ALA A 19 7.14 -7.75 -36.46
N THR A 20 6.56 -8.95 -36.32
CA THR A 20 5.70 -9.58 -37.32
C THR A 20 4.45 -8.76 -37.59
N ARG A 21 3.77 -8.26 -36.55
CA ARG A 21 2.58 -7.40 -36.67
C ARG A 21 2.90 -6.10 -37.40
N ARG A 22 4.02 -5.46 -37.07
CA ARG A 22 4.45 -4.23 -37.75
C ARG A 22 4.79 -4.46 -39.22
N ALA A 23 5.45 -5.58 -39.54
CA ALA A 23 5.73 -5.97 -40.92
C ALA A 23 4.44 -6.19 -41.73
N GLY A 24 3.39 -6.70 -41.08
CA GLY A 24 2.03 -6.81 -41.64
C GLY A 24 1.23 -5.49 -41.71
N ASN A 25 1.85 -4.35 -41.45
CA ASN A 25 1.23 -3.01 -41.42
C ASN A 25 0.09 -2.86 -40.40
N GLN A 26 0.06 -3.69 -39.35
CA GLN A 26 -0.86 -3.53 -38.23
C GLN A 26 -0.24 -2.58 -37.19
N PRO A 27 -0.95 -1.54 -36.70
CA PRO A 27 -0.45 -0.70 -35.63
C PRO A 27 -0.19 -1.53 -34.37
N VAL A 28 0.91 -1.26 -33.68
CA VAL A 28 1.28 -1.98 -32.45
C VAL A 28 1.32 -1.04 -31.26
N LEU A 29 0.58 -1.40 -30.21
CA LEU A 29 0.59 -0.73 -28.92
C LEU A 29 1.16 -1.66 -27.87
N LEU A 30 2.12 -1.17 -27.09
CA LEU A 30 2.70 -1.89 -25.97
C LEU A 30 2.44 -1.12 -24.67
N LEU A 31 1.63 -1.68 -23.79
CA LEU A 31 1.30 -1.09 -22.49
C LEU A 31 2.12 -1.77 -21.39
N PHE A 32 2.89 -0.98 -20.66
CA PHE A 32 3.59 -1.39 -19.45
C PHE A 32 2.80 -0.93 -18.22
N GLY A 33 2.32 -1.88 -17.43
CA GLY A 33 1.79 -1.62 -16.10
C GLY A 33 2.81 -1.99 -15.02
N LEU A 34 2.76 -1.27 -13.91
CA LEU A 34 3.60 -1.47 -12.74
C LEU A 34 2.72 -1.52 -11.49
N GLY A 35 3.32 -2.01 -10.40
CA GLY A 35 2.63 -2.10 -9.12
C GLY A 35 2.00 -3.46 -8.89
N SER A 36 1.07 -3.49 -7.95
CA SER A 36 0.61 -4.72 -7.31
C SER A 36 -0.81 -5.12 -7.66
N PHE A 37 -1.43 -5.93 -6.80
CA PHE A 37 -2.83 -6.34 -6.93
C PHE A 37 -3.81 -5.16 -7.05
N GLY A 38 -3.57 -4.06 -6.32
CA GLY A 38 -4.42 -2.87 -6.42
C GLY A 38 -4.22 -2.12 -7.73
N ASP A 39 -2.97 -2.00 -8.16
CA ASP A 39 -2.57 -1.19 -9.31
C ASP A 39 -2.90 -1.88 -10.65
N ILE A 40 -2.86 -3.22 -10.68
CA ILE A 40 -3.14 -3.95 -11.91
C ILE A 40 -4.58 -3.77 -12.39
N LEU A 41 -5.55 -3.65 -11.48
CA LEU A 41 -6.95 -3.38 -11.85
C LEU A 41 -7.12 -1.97 -12.45
N GLN A 42 -6.29 -1.02 -12.02
CA GLN A 42 -6.35 0.38 -12.48
C GLN A 42 -5.91 0.53 -13.94
N ILE A 43 -5.17 -0.45 -14.51
CA ILE A 43 -4.82 -0.40 -15.94
C ILE A 43 -6.03 -0.68 -16.83
N THR A 44 -7.09 -1.32 -16.30
CA THR A 44 -8.19 -1.84 -17.12
C THR A 44 -9.07 -0.76 -17.76
N PRO A 45 -9.40 0.38 -17.11
CA PRO A 45 -10.11 1.46 -17.78
C PRO A 45 -9.27 2.12 -18.86
N ALA A 46 -7.97 2.32 -18.60
CA ALA A 46 -7.03 2.86 -19.59
C ALA A 46 -6.93 1.95 -20.82
N LEU A 47 -6.77 0.65 -20.60
CA LEU A 47 -6.72 -0.35 -21.65
C LEU A 47 -8.01 -0.36 -22.49
N HIS A 48 -9.18 -0.33 -21.83
CA HIS A 48 -10.47 -0.27 -22.49
C HIS A 48 -10.63 1.02 -23.33
N ALA A 49 -10.27 2.17 -22.77
CA ALA A 49 -10.30 3.45 -23.48
C ALA A 49 -9.37 3.45 -24.70
N LEU A 50 -8.15 2.93 -24.56
CA LEU A 50 -7.18 2.80 -25.65
C LEU A 50 -7.66 1.86 -26.75
N ARG A 51 -8.25 0.70 -26.41
CA ARG A 51 -8.84 -0.22 -27.39
C ARG A 51 -9.90 0.47 -28.26
N ARG A 52 -10.79 1.26 -27.65
CA ARG A 52 -11.81 2.02 -28.39
C ARG A 52 -11.19 3.13 -29.25
N ARG A 53 -10.12 3.78 -28.74
CA ARG A 53 -9.47 4.90 -29.42
C ARG A 53 -8.60 4.48 -30.60
N LEU A 54 -8.00 3.29 -30.52
CA LEU A 54 -7.12 2.68 -31.50
C LEU A 54 -7.61 1.27 -31.87
N PRO A 55 -8.80 1.13 -32.50
CA PRO A 55 -9.46 -0.16 -32.69
C PRO A 55 -8.69 -1.14 -33.60
N ARG A 56 -7.80 -0.61 -34.44
CA ARG A 56 -6.95 -1.40 -35.36
C ARG A 56 -5.65 -1.89 -34.71
N ALA A 57 -5.28 -1.33 -33.55
CA ALA A 57 -4.02 -1.65 -32.92
C ALA A 57 -4.02 -3.08 -32.38
N TRP A 58 -2.91 -3.78 -32.57
CA TRP A 58 -2.61 -4.97 -31.81
C TRP A 58 -2.00 -4.54 -30.47
N ILE A 59 -2.65 -4.88 -29.37
CA ILE A 59 -2.32 -4.40 -28.03
C ILE A 59 -1.69 -5.53 -27.22
N ALA A 60 -0.43 -5.33 -26.85
CA ALA A 60 0.29 -6.16 -25.90
C ALA A 60 0.34 -5.48 -24.53
N VAL A 61 0.02 -6.21 -23.47
CA VAL A 61 0.13 -5.74 -22.07
C VAL A 61 1.26 -6.47 -21.36
N VAL A 62 2.17 -5.71 -20.75
CA VAL A 62 3.28 -6.27 -19.98
C VAL A 62 3.18 -5.75 -18.56
N HIS A 63 3.19 -6.66 -17.59
CA HIS A 63 2.99 -6.31 -16.19
C HIS A 63 3.97 -7.07 -15.28
N ALA A 64 4.37 -6.46 -14.17
CA ALA A 64 5.28 -7.09 -13.20
C ALA A 64 4.61 -8.19 -12.37
N SER A 65 3.34 -7.97 -11.99
CA SER A 65 2.54 -8.91 -11.22
C SER A 65 2.04 -10.11 -12.05
N ALA A 66 2.06 -11.29 -11.42
CA ALA A 66 1.47 -12.51 -11.96
C ALA A 66 -0.06 -12.46 -12.07
N PHE A 67 -0.73 -11.54 -11.37
CA PHE A 67 -2.17 -11.34 -11.48
C PHE A 67 -2.63 -10.96 -12.89
N ILE A 68 -1.72 -10.60 -13.81
CA ILE A 68 -2.07 -10.32 -15.20
C ILE A 68 -2.67 -11.54 -15.90
N ASP A 69 -2.19 -12.74 -15.55
CA ASP A 69 -2.66 -13.99 -16.13
C ASP A 69 -4.10 -14.32 -15.69
N ASP A 70 -4.49 -13.88 -14.49
CA ASP A 70 -5.87 -13.97 -14.01
C ASP A 70 -6.74 -12.81 -14.54
N LEU A 71 -6.19 -11.60 -14.68
CA LEU A 71 -6.99 -10.42 -15.00
C LEU A 71 -7.42 -10.38 -16.47
N MET A 72 -6.50 -10.66 -17.39
CA MET A 72 -6.68 -10.43 -18.82
C MET A 72 -7.69 -11.34 -19.54
N PRO A 73 -7.81 -12.64 -19.21
CA PRO A 73 -8.71 -13.52 -19.96
C PRO A 73 -10.16 -12.99 -20.01
N GLY A 74 -10.81 -13.06 -21.17
CA GLY A 74 -12.21 -12.63 -21.32
C GLY A 74 -12.48 -11.12 -21.30
N LEU A 75 -11.50 -10.24 -20.99
CA LEU A 75 -11.72 -8.78 -21.06
C LEU A 75 -11.89 -8.26 -22.50
N GLY A 76 -11.18 -8.88 -23.45
CA GLY A 76 -11.24 -8.55 -24.87
C GLY A 76 -10.53 -7.26 -25.29
N ASP A 77 -9.95 -6.50 -24.35
CA ASP A 77 -9.27 -5.24 -24.67
C ASP A 77 -7.79 -5.42 -25.07
N ALA A 78 -7.14 -6.51 -24.66
CA ALA A 78 -5.76 -6.86 -25.03
C ALA A 78 -5.72 -8.07 -25.97
N ASP A 79 -4.79 -8.08 -26.93
CA ASP A 79 -4.58 -9.22 -27.83
C ASP A 79 -3.59 -10.23 -27.23
N VAL A 80 -2.63 -9.76 -26.44
CA VAL A 80 -1.66 -10.60 -25.71
C VAL A 80 -1.27 -9.92 -24.40
N TRP A 81 -0.88 -10.72 -23.42
CA TRP A 81 -0.31 -10.23 -22.18
C TRP A 81 0.87 -11.08 -21.71
N LEU A 82 1.73 -10.48 -20.89
CA LEU A 82 2.92 -11.12 -20.37
C LEU A 82 3.25 -10.61 -18.97
N LYS A 83 3.43 -11.54 -18.02
CA LYS A 83 4.17 -11.27 -16.79
C LYS A 83 5.66 -11.16 -17.10
N ALA A 84 6.26 -10.03 -16.77
CA ALA A 84 7.70 -9.76 -16.95
C ALA A 84 8.28 -9.17 -15.66
N ASP A 85 9.37 -9.74 -15.15
CA ASP A 85 10.09 -9.14 -14.02
C ASP A 85 10.89 -7.89 -14.45
N SER A 86 11.58 -7.24 -13.50
CA SER A 86 12.35 -6.02 -13.77
C SER A 86 13.42 -6.19 -14.86
N ALA A 87 14.06 -7.38 -14.94
CA ALA A 87 15.10 -7.65 -15.93
C ALA A 87 14.49 -7.83 -17.33
N ASP A 88 13.42 -8.61 -17.43
CA ASP A 88 12.68 -8.83 -18.67
C ASP A 88 11.99 -7.55 -19.16
N HIS A 89 11.46 -6.75 -18.24
CA HIS A 89 10.89 -5.44 -18.54
C HIS A 89 11.95 -4.49 -19.14
N ALA A 90 13.15 -4.44 -18.56
CA ALA A 90 14.25 -3.64 -19.09
C ALA A 90 14.72 -4.15 -20.47
N ALA A 91 14.86 -5.46 -20.63
CA ALA A 91 15.26 -6.09 -21.89
C ALA A 91 14.24 -5.82 -23.01
N LEU A 92 12.93 -5.95 -22.72
CA LEU A 92 11.89 -5.66 -23.71
C LEU A 92 11.87 -4.18 -24.10
N ARG A 93 11.99 -3.25 -23.14
CA ARG A 93 12.05 -1.81 -23.43
C ARG A 93 13.24 -1.46 -24.33
N ASP A 94 14.40 -2.07 -24.08
CA ASP A 94 15.59 -1.89 -24.89
C ASP A 94 15.39 -2.44 -26.31
N LEU A 95 14.84 -3.65 -26.46
CA LEU A 95 14.50 -4.23 -27.77
C LEU A 95 13.52 -3.35 -28.55
N VAL A 96 12.44 -2.91 -27.90
CA VAL A 96 11.42 -2.03 -28.50
C VAL A 96 12.04 -0.73 -28.98
N ARG A 97 12.93 -0.11 -28.20
CA ARG A 97 13.60 1.14 -28.59
C ARG A 97 14.61 0.93 -29.72
N ARG A 98 15.46 -0.10 -29.62
CA ARG A 98 16.51 -0.38 -30.62
C ARG A 98 15.91 -0.74 -31.97
N HIS A 99 14.91 -1.62 -31.98
CA HIS A 99 14.31 -2.16 -33.21
C HIS A 99 12.97 -1.49 -33.58
N ASP A 100 12.58 -0.43 -32.87
CA ASP A 100 11.35 0.33 -33.08
C ASP A 100 10.07 -0.53 -32.97
N LEU A 101 10.01 -1.53 -32.09
CA LEU A 101 8.99 -2.61 -32.18
C LEU A 101 7.55 -2.22 -31.80
N ALA A 102 7.28 -0.96 -31.46
CA ALA A 102 5.93 -0.49 -31.16
C ALA A 102 5.69 0.88 -31.80
N ASP A 103 4.47 1.14 -32.26
CA ASP A 103 4.07 2.45 -32.77
C ASP A 103 3.64 3.38 -31.63
N LEU A 104 3.11 2.81 -30.54
CA LEU A 104 2.83 3.51 -29.29
C LEU A 104 3.25 2.64 -28.10
N VAL A 105 4.12 3.17 -27.25
CA VAL A 105 4.42 2.60 -25.94
C VAL A 105 3.68 3.41 -24.89
N VAL A 106 2.95 2.73 -24.02
CA VAL A 106 2.18 3.33 -22.91
C VAL A 106 2.79 2.86 -21.61
N GLN A 107 3.04 3.77 -20.67
CA GLN A 107 3.36 3.43 -19.28
C GLN A 107 2.20 3.86 -18.39
N CYS A 108 1.79 3.01 -17.46
CA CYS A 108 0.76 3.29 -16.47
C CYS A 108 1.38 3.33 -15.07
N LYS A 109 1.44 4.52 -14.47
CA LYS A 109 2.05 4.82 -13.16
C LYS A 109 1.18 5.82 -12.38
N TYR A 110 -0.10 5.52 -12.17
CA TYR A 110 -1.15 6.47 -11.73
C TYR A 110 -1.37 7.68 -12.66
N ALA A 111 -0.53 7.83 -13.67
CA ALA A 111 -0.68 8.64 -14.86
C ALA A 111 -0.33 7.79 -16.08
N LEU A 112 -0.87 8.14 -17.24
CA LEU A 112 -0.52 7.52 -18.52
C LEU A 112 0.59 8.33 -19.19
N VAL A 113 1.64 7.66 -19.65
CA VAL A 113 2.73 8.30 -20.41
C VAL A 113 2.86 7.63 -21.77
N TYR A 114 2.87 8.44 -22.83
CA TYR A 114 2.92 7.96 -24.21
C TYR A 114 4.27 8.25 -24.86
N GLU A 115 4.90 7.22 -25.43
CA GLU A 115 6.07 7.32 -26.29
C GLU A 115 5.72 6.81 -27.69
N LEU A 116 5.84 7.67 -28.71
CA LEU A 116 5.63 7.29 -30.10
C LEU A 116 6.86 6.60 -30.67
N GLY A 117 6.64 5.50 -31.41
CA GLY A 117 7.66 4.87 -32.24
C GLY A 117 8.12 5.78 -33.39
N ARG A 118 9.35 5.59 -33.87
CA ARG A 118 9.95 6.40 -34.96
C ARG A 118 9.13 6.31 -36.24
N ASP A 119 8.65 5.12 -36.58
CA ASP A 119 7.83 4.89 -37.78
C ASP A 119 6.31 4.87 -37.49
N ALA A 120 5.86 5.36 -36.33
CA ALA A 120 4.45 5.30 -35.94
C ALA A 120 3.50 5.94 -36.99
N ALA A 121 3.96 7.00 -37.67
CA ALA A 121 3.20 7.71 -38.70
C ALA A 121 2.89 6.88 -39.96
N ARG A 122 3.54 5.71 -40.14
CA ARG A 122 3.23 4.79 -41.23
C ARG A 122 1.97 3.96 -40.98
N ARG A 123 1.62 3.74 -39.70
CA ARG A 123 0.56 2.81 -39.28
C ARG A 123 -0.59 3.51 -38.55
N LEU A 124 -0.29 4.53 -37.76
CA LEU A 124 -1.30 5.36 -37.10
C LEU A 124 -1.84 6.41 -38.08
N SER A 125 -3.16 6.63 -38.03
CA SER A 125 -3.83 7.71 -38.76
C SER A 125 -3.44 9.08 -38.22
N ALA A 126 -3.62 10.13 -39.02
CA ALA A 126 -3.38 11.51 -38.60
C ALA A 126 -4.15 11.86 -37.31
N GLY A 127 -5.40 11.39 -37.18
CA GLY A 127 -6.21 11.61 -36.00
C GLY A 127 -5.73 10.85 -34.76
N GLU A 128 -5.20 9.64 -34.90
CA GLU A 128 -4.57 8.91 -33.79
C GLU A 128 -3.27 9.58 -33.34
N LEU A 129 -2.42 10.00 -34.28
CA LEU A 129 -1.19 10.74 -33.97
C LEU A 129 -1.48 12.06 -33.27
N GLN A 130 -2.51 12.79 -33.72
CA GLN A 130 -2.93 14.04 -33.08
C GLN A 130 -3.38 13.78 -31.64
N PHE A 131 -4.21 12.76 -31.41
CA PHE A 131 -4.64 12.39 -30.06
C PHE A 131 -3.45 12.08 -29.14
N VAL A 132 -2.50 11.27 -29.59
CA VAL A 132 -1.31 10.95 -28.78
C VAL A 132 -0.51 12.22 -28.45
N ARG A 133 -0.34 13.13 -29.42
CA ARG A 133 0.39 14.38 -29.21
C ARG A 133 -0.30 15.35 -28.25
N GLU A 134 -1.63 15.44 -28.29
CA GLU A 134 -2.38 16.25 -27.32
C GLU A 134 -2.27 15.65 -25.92
N ALA A 135 -2.39 14.32 -25.78
CA ALA A 135 -2.15 13.65 -24.51
C ALA A 135 -0.72 13.87 -24.01
N GLN A 136 0.30 13.83 -24.87
CA GLN A 136 1.70 14.15 -24.50
C GLN A 136 1.87 15.59 -23.96
N LYS A 137 1.09 16.56 -24.45
CA LYS A 137 1.07 17.91 -23.85
C LYS A 137 0.48 17.90 -22.45
N ALA A 138 -0.63 17.17 -22.25
CA ALA A 138 -1.25 17.01 -20.94
C ALA A 138 -0.35 16.22 -19.95
N GLN A 139 0.54 15.36 -20.46
CA GLN A 139 1.52 14.60 -19.67
C GLN A 139 2.70 15.44 -19.20
N ALA A 140 3.09 16.48 -19.96
CA ALA A 140 4.33 17.22 -19.74
C ALA A 140 4.51 17.75 -18.30
N PRO A 141 3.49 18.33 -17.62
CA PRO A 141 3.62 18.78 -16.24
C PRO A 141 3.90 17.67 -15.23
N TRP A 142 3.57 16.41 -15.58
CA TRP A 142 3.60 15.28 -14.66
C TRP A 142 4.87 14.43 -14.77
N LEU A 143 5.65 14.58 -15.85
CA LEU A 143 6.76 13.69 -16.16
C LEU A 143 7.87 13.68 -15.08
N ASP A 144 8.08 14.81 -14.41
CA ASP A 144 9.10 14.91 -13.37
C ASP A 144 8.74 14.07 -12.13
N PHE A 145 7.47 14.04 -11.73
CA PHE A 145 6.99 13.18 -10.63
C PHE A 145 7.06 11.67 -10.95
N LEU A 146 7.14 11.31 -12.23
CA LEU A 146 7.16 9.90 -12.67
C LEU A 146 8.59 9.37 -12.91
N ARG A 147 9.59 10.25 -12.76
CA ARG A 147 11.00 9.97 -13.03
C ARG A 147 11.58 8.99 -12.03
N ASP A 148 11.47 9.26 -10.73
CA ASP A 148 11.89 8.35 -9.67
C ASP A 148 10.71 7.60 -9.05
N PHE A 149 9.81 7.10 -9.90
CA PHE A 149 8.69 6.28 -9.46
C PHE A 149 9.18 5.01 -8.76
N PRO A 150 8.61 4.63 -7.60
CA PRO A 150 7.49 5.27 -6.89
C PRO A 150 7.89 6.27 -5.78
N ARG A 151 9.17 6.63 -5.63
CA ARG A 151 9.65 7.49 -4.53
C ARG A 151 9.05 8.89 -4.53
N ASP A 152 8.75 9.42 -5.71
CA ASP A 152 8.15 10.74 -5.88
C ASP A 152 6.61 10.74 -5.80
N ASN A 153 6.00 9.60 -5.44
CA ASN A 153 4.54 9.49 -5.38
C ASN A 153 3.88 10.45 -4.39
N ASP A 154 4.55 10.80 -3.27
CA ASP A 154 4.05 11.82 -2.34
C ASP A 154 3.86 13.18 -3.05
N ALA A 155 4.86 13.60 -3.83
CA ALA A 155 4.79 14.83 -4.60
C ALA A 155 3.75 14.74 -5.73
N LEU A 156 3.64 13.58 -6.38
CA LEU A 156 2.66 13.33 -7.45
C LEU A 156 1.22 13.55 -6.96
N TRP A 157 0.82 12.87 -5.87
CA TRP A 157 -0.57 12.94 -5.43
C TRP A 157 -0.92 14.33 -4.88
N ARG A 158 0.03 15.01 -4.20
CA ARG A 158 -0.19 16.38 -3.72
C ARG A 158 -0.38 17.36 -4.86
N ALA A 159 0.42 17.23 -5.93
CA ALA A 159 0.27 18.05 -7.13
C ALA A 159 -1.07 17.78 -7.84
N ALA A 160 -1.47 16.51 -7.94
CA ALA A 160 -2.77 16.13 -8.49
C ALA A 160 -3.93 16.71 -7.67
N ALA A 161 -3.89 16.53 -6.35
CA ALA A 161 -4.91 17.03 -5.44
C ALA A 161 -5.01 18.56 -5.50
N ALA A 162 -3.89 19.29 -5.60
CA ALA A 162 -3.88 20.74 -5.77
C ALA A 162 -4.57 21.21 -7.06
N GLU A 163 -4.63 20.37 -8.10
CA GLU A 163 -5.40 20.60 -9.32
C GLU A 163 -6.84 20.05 -9.26
N GLY A 164 -7.28 19.54 -8.10
CA GLY A 164 -8.58 18.90 -7.92
C GLY A 164 -8.70 17.55 -8.63
N LEU A 165 -7.58 16.87 -8.90
CA LEU A 165 -7.53 15.58 -9.55
C LEU A 165 -7.35 14.46 -8.53
N ASP A 166 -8.29 13.52 -8.53
CA ASP A 166 -8.06 12.19 -7.99
C ASP A 166 -7.20 11.35 -8.97
N MET A 167 -6.86 10.12 -8.58
CA MET A 167 -6.09 9.21 -9.43
C MET A 167 -6.76 8.96 -10.79
N ALA A 168 -8.08 8.74 -10.82
CA ALA A 168 -8.81 8.46 -12.05
C ALA A 168 -8.83 9.67 -13.00
N GLY A 169 -9.01 10.87 -12.44
CA GLY A 169 -8.93 12.15 -13.13
C GLY A 169 -7.53 12.41 -13.67
N LEU A 170 -6.48 12.13 -12.91
CA LEU A 170 -5.11 12.23 -13.38
C LEU A 170 -4.82 11.27 -14.53
N MET A 171 -5.26 10.00 -14.42
CA MET A 171 -5.11 9.01 -15.50
C MET A 171 -5.90 9.42 -16.75
N ALA A 172 -7.12 9.93 -16.59
CA ALA A 172 -7.92 10.44 -17.70
C ALA A 172 -7.22 11.64 -18.36
N ARG A 173 -6.70 12.59 -17.58
CA ARG A 173 -5.97 13.78 -18.05
C ARG A 173 -4.73 13.46 -18.83
N THR A 174 -3.85 12.72 -18.22
CA THR A 174 -2.60 12.29 -18.85
C THR A 174 -2.86 11.32 -20.00
N GLY A 175 -4.01 10.64 -20.01
CA GLY A 175 -4.47 9.81 -21.11
C GLY A 175 -5.08 10.55 -22.30
N GLY A 176 -5.50 11.81 -22.13
CA GLY A 176 -6.23 12.60 -23.12
C GLY A 176 -7.73 12.28 -23.20
N PHE A 177 -8.36 11.89 -22.08
CA PHE A 177 -9.75 11.40 -21.99
C PHE A 177 -10.66 12.23 -21.05
N ASP A 178 -10.15 13.32 -20.50
CA ASP A 178 -10.78 14.18 -19.50
C ASP A 178 -11.68 15.28 -20.08
N ALA A 179 -11.68 15.49 -21.38
CA ALA A 179 -12.62 16.39 -22.05
C ALA A 179 -13.04 15.86 -23.42
N GLY A 180 -14.34 15.64 -23.63
CA GLY A 180 -15.11 15.96 -24.84
C GLY A 180 -14.49 15.84 -26.24
N HIS A 181 -13.47 15.02 -26.47
CA HIS A 181 -12.86 14.81 -27.78
C HIS A 181 -13.69 13.79 -28.58
N GLY A 182 -14.95 14.16 -28.86
CA GLY A 182 -15.78 13.53 -29.89
C GLY A 182 -16.97 12.68 -29.43
N VAL A 183 -17.28 12.61 -28.13
CA VAL A 183 -18.50 11.95 -27.62
C VAL A 183 -19.37 12.96 -26.88
N PRO A 184 -20.67 13.13 -27.23
CA PRO A 184 -21.55 14.05 -26.54
C PRO A 184 -21.66 13.71 -25.05
N ALA A 185 -21.48 14.71 -24.18
CA ALA A 185 -21.68 14.57 -22.74
C ALA A 185 -23.15 14.28 -22.42
N THR A 186 -23.39 13.31 -21.54
CA THR A 186 -24.68 13.15 -20.86
C THR A 186 -24.47 13.38 -19.37
N PRO A 187 -25.51 13.65 -18.57
CA PRO A 187 -25.37 13.92 -17.13
C PRO A 187 -24.69 12.79 -16.31
N ALA A 188 -24.45 11.62 -16.92
CA ALA A 188 -23.72 10.49 -16.35
C ALA A 188 -22.18 10.56 -16.55
N THR A 189 -21.64 11.60 -17.18
CA THR A 189 -20.20 11.71 -17.51
C THR A 189 -19.55 12.91 -16.81
N ALA A 190 -19.16 12.73 -15.54
CA ALA A 190 -18.09 13.55 -14.97
C ALA A 190 -16.76 13.20 -15.67
N PRO A 191 -15.83 14.16 -15.85
CA PRO A 191 -14.46 13.86 -16.28
C PRO A 191 -13.87 12.71 -15.45
N GLY A 192 -13.33 11.68 -16.08
CA GLY A 192 -12.74 10.52 -15.38
C GLY A 192 -13.71 9.44 -14.90
N ALA A 193 -15.04 9.58 -15.09
CA ALA A 193 -16.01 8.55 -14.70
C ALA A 193 -15.69 7.17 -15.30
N ASP A 194 -15.29 7.13 -16.58
CA ASP A 194 -14.81 5.93 -17.27
C ASP A 194 -13.58 5.32 -16.58
N PHE A 195 -12.69 6.14 -16.02
CA PHE A 195 -11.46 5.72 -15.37
C PHE A 195 -11.64 5.16 -13.96
N THR A 196 -12.86 5.24 -13.41
CA THR A 196 -13.25 4.51 -12.20
C THR A 196 -13.92 3.16 -12.51
N ALA A 197 -14.19 2.86 -13.80
CA ALA A 197 -14.88 1.64 -14.22
C ALA A 197 -13.91 0.47 -14.42
N TYR A 198 -13.30 0.02 -13.31
CA TYR A 198 -12.44 -1.17 -13.33
C TYR A 198 -13.16 -2.38 -13.90
N ARG A 199 -12.41 -3.28 -14.54
CA ARG A 199 -12.98 -4.42 -15.28
C ARG A 199 -12.30 -5.72 -14.88
N ILE A 200 -13.10 -6.75 -14.75
CA ILE A 200 -12.68 -8.15 -14.67
C ILE A 200 -13.78 -9.00 -15.30
N ALA A 201 -13.41 -10.14 -15.91
CA ALA A 201 -14.36 -11.04 -16.56
C ALA A 201 -14.31 -12.44 -15.92
N PRO A 202 -14.83 -12.60 -14.68
CA PRO A 202 -14.93 -13.92 -14.07
C PRO A 202 -15.93 -14.79 -14.85
N ALA A 203 -15.67 -16.08 -14.91
CA ALA A 203 -16.47 -17.11 -15.57
C ALA A 203 -17.05 -18.10 -14.55
N PRO A 204 -18.12 -18.84 -14.86
CA PRO A 204 -18.69 -19.83 -13.93
C PRO A 204 -17.69 -20.88 -13.45
N ALA A 205 -16.70 -21.24 -14.28
CA ALA A 205 -15.64 -22.17 -13.90
C ALA A 205 -14.74 -21.63 -12.77
N ASP A 206 -14.63 -20.31 -12.60
CA ASP A 206 -13.85 -19.71 -11.52
C ASP A 206 -14.51 -19.92 -10.13
N ALA A 207 -15.77 -20.37 -10.09
CA ALA A 207 -16.45 -20.75 -8.86
C ALA A 207 -16.21 -22.21 -8.44
N ALA A 208 -15.55 -23.04 -9.28
CA ALA A 208 -15.50 -24.49 -9.08
C ALA A 208 -14.88 -24.90 -7.74
N ASP A 209 -13.87 -24.16 -7.29
CA ASP A 209 -13.15 -24.43 -6.03
C ASP A 209 -13.65 -23.61 -4.85
N LEU A 210 -14.69 -22.77 -5.06
CA LEU A 210 -15.27 -21.98 -3.97
C LEU A 210 -16.14 -22.88 -3.09
N PRO A 211 -16.04 -22.75 -1.75
CA PRO A 211 -17.01 -23.37 -0.86
C PRO A 211 -18.40 -22.77 -1.08
N ALA A 212 -19.43 -23.46 -0.61
CA ALA A 212 -20.77 -22.91 -0.58
C ALA A 212 -20.78 -21.59 0.22
N LEU A 213 -21.17 -20.51 -0.45
CA LEU A 213 -21.30 -19.19 0.16
C LEU A 213 -22.67 -19.03 0.81
N PRO A 214 -22.79 -18.26 1.91
CA PRO A 214 -24.09 -17.91 2.46
C PRO A 214 -24.95 -17.19 1.41
N PRO A 215 -26.30 -17.27 1.48
CA PRO A 215 -27.17 -16.56 0.54
C PRO A 215 -27.03 -15.05 0.56
N ARG A 216 -26.69 -14.49 1.73
CA ARG A 216 -26.34 -13.08 1.97
C ARG A 216 -25.22 -13.04 2.98
N TYR A 217 -24.24 -12.17 2.77
CA TYR A 217 -23.06 -12.06 3.61
C TYR A 217 -22.36 -10.72 3.39
N PHE A 218 -21.54 -10.33 4.36
CA PHE A 218 -20.51 -9.32 4.14
C PHE A 218 -19.18 -9.99 3.86
N THR A 219 -18.37 -9.36 3.00
CA THR A 219 -16.95 -9.69 2.94
C THR A 219 -16.16 -8.71 3.82
N VAL A 220 -15.17 -9.21 4.54
CA VAL A 220 -14.30 -8.39 5.39
C VAL A 220 -12.83 -8.63 5.08
N CYS A 221 -12.02 -7.59 5.20
CA CYS A 221 -10.57 -7.66 5.04
C CYS A 221 -9.91 -6.65 5.99
N ASN A 222 -8.75 -7.00 6.54
CA ASN A 222 -7.89 -6.08 7.29
C ASN A 222 -6.42 -6.26 6.88
N ALA A 223 -6.19 -6.22 5.56
CA ALA A 223 -4.91 -6.51 4.95
C ALA A 223 -4.40 -5.35 4.12
N ALA A 224 -3.08 -5.30 4.00
CA ALA A 224 -2.36 -4.42 3.11
C ALA A 224 -1.28 -5.22 2.38
N GLU A 225 -0.75 -4.67 1.31
CA GLU A 225 0.19 -5.41 0.46
C GLU A 225 1.58 -5.55 1.08
N ALA A 226 2.04 -6.81 1.24
CA ALA A 226 3.42 -7.22 1.49
C ALA A 226 4.45 -6.50 0.59
N LEU A 227 5.15 -5.46 1.09
CA LEU A 227 6.38 -5.02 0.42
C LEU A 227 7.50 -6.03 0.73
N PRO A 228 8.20 -6.59 -0.29
CA PRO A 228 9.08 -7.76 -0.17
C PRO A 228 10.35 -7.57 0.68
N TRP A 229 10.53 -6.40 1.30
CA TRP A 229 11.80 -6.01 1.92
C TRP A 229 11.71 -5.76 3.43
N ARG A 230 10.53 -5.83 4.07
CA ARG A 230 10.39 -5.56 5.52
C ARG A 230 9.22 -6.28 6.20
N GLU A 231 9.44 -6.63 7.45
CA GLU A 231 8.45 -7.10 8.43
C GLU A 231 7.99 -5.90 9.30
N GLY A 232 6.69 -5.74 9.51
CA GLY A 232 6.12 -4.63 10.28
C GLY A 232 4.59 -4.64 10.29
N GLY A 233 3.99 -3.85 11.18
CA GLY A 233 2.54 -3.65 11.21
C GLY A 233 2.09 -2.74 10.06
N TRP A 234 0.89 -3.00 9.53
CA TRP A 234 0.35 -2.26 8.40
C TRP A 234 -0.23 -0.90 8.80
N THR A 235 0.26 0.19 8.21
CA THR A 235 -0.17 1.54 8.62
C THR A 235 -1.56 1.95 8.17
N LYS A 236 -2.21 1.14 7.32
CA LYS A 236 -3.57 1.34 6.83
C LYS A 236 -4.58 0.32 7.37
N CYS A 237 -4.13 -0.68 8.11
CA CYS A 237 -5.02 -1.66 8.72
C CYS A 237 -5.43 -1.22 10.12
N LEU A 238 -6.63 -1.60 10.55
CA LEU A 238 -7.06 -1.42 11.94
C LEU A 238 -6.18 -2.29 12.87
N PRO A 239 -5.84 -1.82 14.08
CA PRO A 239 -5.28 -2.68 15.11
C PRO A 239 -6.20 -3.89 15.39
N ASP A 240 -5.61 -5.05 15.66
CA ASP A 240 -6.33 -6.33 15.76
C ASP A 240 -7.55 -6.28 16.70
N ALA A 241 -7.40 -5.64 17.87
CA ALA A 241 -8.50 -5.50 18.83
C ALA A 241 -9.66 -4.66 18.28
N ARG A 242 -9.37 -3.61 17.50
CA ARG A 242 -10.39 -2.77 16.85
C ARG A 242 -11.05 -3.49 15.69
N MET A 243 -10.28 -4.27 14.92
CA MET A 243 -10.85 -5.09 13.86
C MET A 243 -11.76 -6.18 14.41
N ALA A 244 -11.40 -6.80 15.54
CA ALA A 244 -12.25 -7.77 16.24
C ALA A 244 -13.55 -7.14 16.75
N ASP A 245 -13.48 -5.93 17.34
CA ASP A 245 -14.67 -5.16 17.75
C ASP A 245 -15.57 -4.86 16.54
N LEU A 246 -14.99 -4.35 15.45
CA LEU A 246 -15.72 -4.10 14.21
C LEU A 246 -16.40 -5.37 13.67
N ALA A 247 -15.69 -6.49 13.61
CA ALA A 247 -16.26 -7.76 13.18
C ALA A 247 -17.44 -8.19 14.07
N GLY A 248 -17.33 -8.04 15.39
CA GLY A 248 -18.42 -8.29 16.34
C GLY A 248 -19.65 -7.42 16.05
N ARG A 249 -19.45 -6.11 15.85
CA ARG A 249 -20.54 -5.17 15.54
C ARG A 249 -21.21 -5.45 14.19
N LEU A 250 -20.41 -5.79 13.16
CA LEU A 250 -20.93 -6.17 11.83
C LEU A 250 -21.75 -7.47 11.90
N ARG A 251 -21.34 -8.48 12.67
CA ARG A 251 -22.15 -9.68 12.91
C ARG A 251 -23.45 -9.37 13.64
N GLY A 252 -23.44 -8.37 14.52
CA GLY A 252 -24.65 -7.83 15.15
C GLY A 252 -25.70 -7.30 14.14
N LEU A 253 -25.32 -7.12 12.87
CA LEU A 253 -26.24 -6.82 11.76
C LEU A 253 -26.91 -8.08 11.17
N GLY A 254 -26.68 -9.27 11.71
CA GLY A 254 -27.39 -10.49 11.34
C GLY A 254 -26.99 -11.11 9.99
N LEU A 255 -25.84 -10.71 9.42
CA LEU A 255 -25.23 -11.36 8.27
C LEU A 255 -23.93 -12.06 8.66
N PRO A 256 -23.63 -13.24 8.07
CA PRO A 256 -22.34 -13.89 8.25
C PRO A 256 -21.21 -13.08 7.59
N LEU A 257 -20.02 -13.19 8.16
CA LEU A 257 -18.81 -12.56 7.64
C LEU A 257 -17.94 -13.57 6.89
N VAL A 258 -17.54 -13.21 5.68
CA VAL A 258 -16.59 -13.94 4.85
C VAL A 258 -15.27 -13.17 4.82
N GLN A 259 -14.22 -13.71 5.44
CA GLN A 259 -12.90 -13.09 5.44
C GLN A 259 -12.19 -13.33 4.11
N MET A 260 -11.73 -12.25 3.49
CA MET A 260 -10.89 -12.25 2.30
C MET A 260 -9.45 -11.87 2.66
N GLY A 261 -8.48 -12.35 1.89
CA GLY A 261 -7.07 -11.97 2.06
C GLY A 261 -6.10 -13.00 1.48
N THR A 262 -4.83 -12.77 1.74
CA THR A 262 -3.70 -13.65 1.49
C THR A 262 -3.54 -14.67 2.63
N PRO A 263 -2.77 -15.77 2.44
CA PRO A 263 -2.51 -16.73 3.50
C PRO A 263 -1.83 -16.12 4.74
N ASP A 264 -1.07 -15.04 4.57
CA ASP A 264 -0.23 -14.43 5.60
C ASP A 264 -0.97 -13.34 6.41
N ASP A 265 -2.13 -12.89 5.95
CA ASP A 265 -2.95 -11.93 6.70
C ASP A 265 -3.43 -12.56 8.00
N PRO A 266 -3.57 -11.82 9.12
CA PRO A 266 -4.06 -12.40 10.36
C PRO A 266 -5.56 -12.80 10.26
N PRO A 267 -5.99 -13.88 10.95
CA PRO A 267 -7.41 -14.21 11.04
C PRO A 267 -8.15 -13.11 11.79
N ILE A 268 -9.33 -12.71 11.29
CA ILE A 268 -10.21 -11.77 11.98
C ILE A 268 -11.13 -12.58 12.90
N PRO A 269 -11.03 -12.44 14.23
CA PRO A 269 -11.86 -13.20 15.16
C PRO A 269 -13.35 -12.99 14.88
N GLY A 270 -14.10 -14.08 14.86
CA GLY A 270 -15.54 -14.07 14.65
C GLY A 270 -16.00 -14.18 13.20
N CYS A 271 -15.11 -14.25 12.20
CA CYS A 271 -15.55 -14.53 10.83
C CYS A 271 -16.15 -15.94 10.70
N ASP A 272 -17.27 -16.04 9.98
CA ASP A 272 -18.03 -17.29 9.84
C ASP A 272 -17.47 -18.18 8.71
N LEU A 273 -16.79 -17.58 7.72
CA LEU A 273 -16.07 -18.27 6.66
C LEU A 273 -14.73 -17.58 6.37
N ASP A 274 -13.66 -18.35 6.31
CA ASP A 274 -12.32 -17.86 5.99
C ASP A 274 -11.89 -18.33 4.60
N LEU A 275 -11.66 -17.36 3.72
CA LEU A 275 -11.21 -17.55 2.34
C LEU A 275 -9.81 -16.99 2.09
N ARG A 276 -9.07 -16.60 3.14
CA ARG A 276 -7.67 -16.17 3.01
C ARG A 276 -6.84 -17.22 2.28
N GLY A 277 -6.17 -16.82 1.20
CA GLY A 277 -5.33 -17.73 0.41
C GLY A 277 -6.08 -18.81 -0.35
N ARG A 278 -7.42 -18.79 -0.37
CA ARG A 278 -8.27 -19.80 -1.01
C ARG A 278 -8.92 -19.32 -2.31
N THR A 279 -8.58 -18.12 -2.74
CA THR A 279 -9.12 -17.50 -3.95
C THR A 279 -8.01 -16.94 -4.82
N GLY A 280 -8.11 -17.14 -6.14
CA GLY A 280 -7.42 -16.32 -7.13
C GLY A 280 -8.18 -15.02 -7.38
N LEU A 281 -7.66 -14.17 -8.27
CA LEU A 281 -8.28 -12.86 -8.54
C LEU A 281 -9.73 -13.00 -9.06
N ARG A 282 -10.00 -13.96 -9.96
CA ARG A 282 -11.34 -14.18 -10.54
C ARG A 282 -12.34 -14.75 -9.54
N SER A 283 -11.93 -15.74 -8.76
CA SER A 283 -12.83 -16.35 -7.77
C SER A 283 -13.10 -15.41 -6.60
N ALA A 284 -12.12 -14.58 -6.20
CA ALA A 284 -12.34 -13.48 -5.27
C ALA A 284 -13.36 -12.46 -5.81
N ALA A 285 -13.32 -12.16 -7.11
CA ALA A 285 -14.29 -11.28 -7.76
C ALA A 285 -15.72 -11.83 -7.67
N LEU A 286 -15.91 -13.15 -7.84
CA LEU A 286 -17.20 -13.81 -7.67
C LEU A 286 -17.70 -13.76 -6.22
N VAL A 287 -16.81 -13.98 -5.24
CA VAL A 287 -17.16 -13.85 -3.81
C VAL A 287 -17.57 -12.42 -3.50
N LEU A 288 -16.86 -11.41 -4.02
CA LEU A 288 -17.25 -10.01 -3.83
C LEU A 288 -18.58 -9.71 -4.53
N GLN A 289 -18.78 -10.19 -5.76
CA GLN A 289 -19.99 -9.92 -6.55
C GLN A 289 -21.27 -10.42 -5.85
N GLY A 290 -21.19 -11.53 -5.10
CA GLY A 290 -22.30 -12.05 -4.32
C GLY A 290 -22.51 -11.43 -2.94
N ALA A 291 -21.60 -10.55 -2.49
CA ALA A 291 -21.68 -9.95 -1.15
C ALA A 291 -22.64 -8.75 -1.11
N ASP A 292 -23.33 -8.58 0.01
CA ASP A 292 -24.16 -7.39 0.27
C ASP A 292 -23.31 -6.13 0.39
N ALA A 293 -22.12 -6.28 0.97
CA ALA A 293 -21.08 -5.26 0.98
C ALA A 293 -19.69 -5.86 1.21
N HIS A 294 -18.66 -5.14 0.74
CA HIS A 294 -17.27 -5.32 1.14
C HIS A 294 -16.87 -4.29 2.20
N ILE A 295 -16.21 -4.71 3.27
CA ILE A 295 -15.70 -3.84 4.32
C ILE A 295 -14.20 -4.08 4.51
N GLY A 296 -13.40 -3.02 4.39
CA GLY A 296 -11.95 -3.15 4.54
C GLY A 296 -11.18 -1.85 4.31
N PRO A 297 -9.85 -1.89 4.40
CA PRO A 297 -9.01 -0.73 4.09
C PRO A 297 -9.04 -0.41 2.60
N GLU A 298 -8.67 0.82 2.26
CA GLU A 298 -8.35 1.17 0.89
C GLU A 298 -7.23 0.24 0.35
N GLY A 299 -7.46 -0.31 -0.84
CA GLY A 299 -6.51 -1.20 -1.51
C GLY A 299 -7.15 -2.05 -2.59
N GLY A 300 -6.46 -3.12 -2.98
CA GLY A 300 -6.86 -3.86 -4.18
C GLY A 300 -8.19 -4.62 -4.06
N LEU A 301 -8.62 -5.07 -2.87
CA LEU A 301 -9.96 -5.66 -2.72
C LEU A 301 -11.07 -4.62 -2.84
N ALA A 302 -10.82 -3.36 -2.44
CA ALA A 302 -11.71 -2.24 -2.72
C ALA A 302 -11.83 -1.98 -4.24
N ASN A 303 -10.70 -2.02 -4.95
CA ASN A 303 -10.70 -1.89 -6.42
C ASN A 303 -11.40 -3.07 -7.09
N LEU A 304 -11.23 -4.29 -6.59
CA LEU A 304 -11.90 -5.46 -7.13
C LEU A 304 -13.42 -5.41 -6.88
N ALA A 305 -13.85 -5.02 -5.69
CA ALA A 305 -15.25 -4.77 -5.36
C ALA A 305 -15.86 -3.75 -6.34
N ARG A 306 -15.14 -2.66 -6.63
CA ARG A 306 -15.56 -1.68 -7.64
C ARG A 306 -15.69 -2.29 -9.04
N ALA A 307 -14.79 -3.21 -9.42
CA ALA A 307 -14.79 -3.85 -10.74
C ALA A 307 -16.02 -4.75 -10.96
N VAL A 308 -16.49 -5.42 -9.90
CA VAL A 308 -17.72 -6.24 -9.94
C VAL A 308 -18.96 -5.52 -9.41
N ARG A 309 -18.84 -4.22 -9.12
CA ARG A 309 -19.91 -3.34 -8.62
C ARG A 309 -20.52 -3.79 -7.28
N THR A 310 -19.71 -4.41 -6.43
CA THR A 310 -20.07 -4.71 -5.04
C THR A 310 -20.10 -3.40 -4.24
N PRO A 311 -21.19 -3.10 -3.49
CA PRO A 311 -21.20 -2.00 -2.55
C PRO A 311 -20.07 -2.13 -1.52
N ALA A 312 -19.41 -1.04 -1.14
CA ALA A 312 -18.28 -1.13 -0.24
C ALA A 312 -18.24 -0.02 0.82
N VAL A 313 -17.80 -0.38 2.03
CA VAL A 313 -17.41 0.53 3.10
C VAL A 313 -15.89 0.47 3.23
N ILE A 314 -15.21 1.53 2.80
CA ILE A 314 -13.75 1.57 2.71
C ILE A 314 -13.22 2.56 3.73
N PHE A 315 -12.34 2.10 4.61
CA PHE A 315 -11.70 2.99 5.57
C PHE A 315 -10.28 3.36 5.15
N PHE A 316 -9.89 4.60 5.48
CA PHE A 316 -8.60 5.17 5.14
C PHE A 316 -7.66 5.23 6.34
N GLY A 317 -6.36 5.29 6.05
CA GLY A 317 -5.30 5.39 7.04
C GLY A 317 -4.12 6.18 6.49
N SER A 318 -3.05 5.49 6.11
CA SER A 318 -1.86 6.12 5.53
C SER A 318 -2.03 6.62 4.10
N THR A 319 -3.02 6.14 3.35
CA THR A 319 -3.28 6.60 1.97
C THR A 319 -4.18 7.85 1.93
N PRO A 320 -3.93 8.80 0.99
CA PRO A 320 -4.70 10.03 0.87
C PRO A 320 -6.07 9.76 0.20
N PRO A 321 -7.19 10.04 0.86
CA PRO A 321 -8.51 9.88 0.27
C PRO A 321 -8.75 10.80 -0.94
N GLU A 322 -8.11 11.97 -0.98
CA GLU A 322 -8.20 12.92 -2.10
C GLU A 322 -7.72 12.31 -3.42
N PHE A 323 -6.86 11.30 -3.34
CA PHE A 323 -6.29 10.64 -4.52
C PHE A 323 -6.93 9.26 -4.79
N PHE A 324 -7.21 8.48 -3.74
CA PHE A 324 -7.63 7.08 -3.88
C PHE A 324 -9.11 6.82 -3.60
N ALA A 325 -9.86 7.76 -3.04
CA ALA A 325 -11.28 7.54 -2.75
C ALA A 325 -12.08 7.34 -4.04
N LEU A 326 -12.87 6.28 -4.05
CA LEU A 326 -13.84 6.05 -5.12
C LEU A 326 -15.19 6.58 -4.65
N GLY A 327 -15.80 7.47 -5.43
CA GLY A 327 -17.11 8.05 -5.11
C GLY A 327 -18.24 7.01 -5.00
N ALA A 328 -18.08 5.82 -5.58
CA ALA A 328 -19.04 4.72 -5.46
C ALA A 328 -19.03 4.03 -4.07
N ASN A 329 -18.00 4.29 -3.25
CA ASN A 329 -17.84 3.67 -1.94
C ASN A 329 -18.41 4.56 -0.83
N ARG A 330 -18.71 3.95 0.33
CA ARG A 330 -18.82 4.65 1.60
C ARG A 330 -17.42 4.77 2.20
N ASN A 331 -16.76 5.89 1.96
CA ASN A 331 -15.41 6.15 2.44
C ASN A 331 -15.45 6.70 3.87
N VAL A 332 -14.86 5.98 4.82
CA VAL A 332 -14.72 6.40 6.22
C VAL A 332 -13.30 6.91 6.44
N LEU A 333 -13.20 8.15 6.93
CA LEU A 333 -11.93 8.86 7.02
C LEU A 333 -11.40 8.90 8.46
N PRO A 334 -10.08 8.87 8.66
CA PRO A 334 -9.50 9.04 9.98
C PRO A 334 -9.84 10.43 10.54
N ARG A 335 -10.11 10.51 11.85
CA ARG A 335 -10.34 11.80 12.54
C ARG A 335 -9.05 12.55 12.85
N GLN A 336 -7.92 11.84 12.81
CA GLN A 336 -6.61 12.36 13.20
C GLN A 336 -5.55 11.88 12.21
N CYS A 337 -4.88 12.83 11.54
CA CYS A 337 -3.85 12.60 10.51
C CYS A 337 -4.23 11.61 9.37
N GLY A 338 -3.35 11.47 8.39
CA GLY A 338 -3.55 10.62 7.20
C GLY A 338 -2.67 11.07 6.04
N GLY A 339 -2.76 10.40 4.89
CA GLY A 339 -2.13 10.87 3.65
C GLY A 339 -0.60 10.92 3.69
N CYS A 340 0.04 9.93 4.31
CA CYS A 340 1.50 9.79 4.36
C CYS A 340 2.05 8.83 3.29
N TRP A 341 1.24 8.49 2.29
CA TRP A 341 1.62 7.64 1.17
C TRP A 341 2.90 8.15 0.51
N TRP A 342 3.95 7.32 0.54
CA TRP A 342 5.29 7.61 0.02
C TRP A 342 6.04 8.82 0.64
N THR A 343 5.61 9.34 1.79
CA THR A 343 6.43 10.35 2.51
C THR A 343 7.76 9.78 3.00
N THR A 344 7.80 8.47 3.23
CA THR A 344 9.02 7.68 3.43
C THR A 344 8.90 6.38 2.63
N PRO A 345 10.02 5.75 2.21
CA PRO A 345 9.97 4.47 1.49
C PRO A 345 9.32 3.32 2.28
N ASP A 346 9.25 3.44 3.60
CA ASP A 346 8.70 2.45 4.52
C ASP A 346 7.35 2.83 5.14
N TYR A 347 6.70 3.90 4.65
CA TYR A 347 5.44 4.44 5.22
C TYR A 347 4.34 3.38 5.44
N LEU A 348 4.34 2.30 4.64
CA LEU A 348 3.32 1.25 4.68
C LEU A 348 3.51 0.29 5.88
N HIS A 349 4.77 0.08 6.29
CA HIS A 349 5.17 -0.83 7.36
C HIS A 349 5.62 -0.12 8.64
N GLN A 350 5.91 1.17 8.52
CA GLN A 350 6.32 2.02 9.62
C GLN A 350 5.62 3.37 9.46
N CYS A 351 4.83 3.74 10.48
CA CYS A 351 4.28 5.08 10.54
C CYS A 351 5.43 6.09 10.49
N PRO A 352 5.38 7.13 9.64
CA PRO A 352 6.42 8.17 9.62
C PRO A 352 6.59 8.91 10.95
N ARG A 353 5.59 8.84 11.84
CA ARG A 353 5.65 9.32 13.24
C ARG A 353 6.19 8.27 14.23
N LEU A 354 6.68 7.15 13.72
CA LEU A 354 7.22 6.00 14.48
C LEU A 354 6.25 5.39 15.49
N GLN A 355 4.95 5.58 15.26
CA GLN A 355 3.90 4.94 16.05
C GLN A 355 3.76 3.47 15.66
N ARG A 356 3.70 2.59 16.66
CA ARG A 356 3.40 1.17 16.46
C ARG A 356 1.95 0.94 16.01
N GLU A 357 1.04 1.68 16.61
CA GLU A 357 -0.37 1.73 16.23
C GLU A 357 -0.64 3.15 15.71
N PRO A 358 -0.74 3.35 14.39
CA PRO A 358 -0.90 4.69 13.83
C PRO A 358 -2.22 5.33 14.25
N GLU A 359 -2.13 6.60 14.62
CA GLU A 359 -3.25 7.39 15.11
C GLU A 359 -4.38 7.52 14.07
N CYS A 360 -4.06 7.54 12.76
CA CYS A 360 -5.04 7.59 11.69
C CYS A 360 -6.02 6.41 11.76
N VAL A 361 -5.52 5.18 11.67
CA VAL A 361 -6.36 3.97 11.78
C VAL A 361 -6.95 3.80 13.18
N GLY A 362 -6.29 4.29 14.24
CA GLY A 362 -6.83 4.30 15.60
C GLY A 362 -8.01 5.25 15.79
N SER A 363 -8.06 6.34 15.03
CA SER A 363 -9.06 7.41 15.15
C SER A 363 -10.30 7.24 14.28
N LEU A 364 -10.34 6.21 13.41
CA LEU A 364 -11.51 5.85 12.61
C LEU A 364 -12.72 5.59 13.51
N ASP A 365 -13.89 6.10 13.16
CA ASP A 365 -15.13 5.79 13.89
C ASP A 365 -15.72 4.45 13.43
N LEU A 366 -15.79 3.47 14.34
CA LEU A 366 -16.38 2.17 14.02
C LEU A 366 -17.90 2.25 13.87
N ASP A 367 -18.56 3.19 14.55
CA ASP A 367 -20.00 3.36 14.44
C ASP A 367 -20.39 3.89 13.07
N GLU A 368 -19.56 4.75 12.47
CA GLU A 368 -19.72 5.19 11.08
C GLU A 368 -19.59 4.02 10.10
N ILE A 369 -18.59 3.14 10.28
CA ILE A 369 -18.42 1.93 9.45
C ILE A 369 -19.63 1.00 9.58
N VAL A 370 -20.11 0.75 10.80
CA VAL A 370 -21.24 -0.13 11.07
C VAL A 370 -22.55 0.46 10.54
N ALA A 371 -22.76 1.77 10.70
CA ALA A 371 -23.93 2.47 10.15
C ALA A 371 -23.94 2.42 8.61
N ALA A 372 -22.79 2.62 7.96
CA ALA A 372 -22.66 2.48 6.52
C ALA A 372 -22.96 1.04 6.05
N ALA A 373 -22.42 0.04 6.73
CA ALA A 373 -22.67 -1.36 6.41
C ALA A 373 -24.16 -1.75 6.61
N ARG A 374 -24.79 -1.24 7.67
CA ARG A 374 -26.24 -1.40 7.90
C ARG A 374 -27.06 -0.81 6.77
N ALA A 375 -26.74 0.42 6.35
CA ALA A 375 -27.44 1.08 5.25
C ALA A 375 -27.31 0.29 3.94
N LEU A 376 -26.13 -0.28 3.65
CA LEU A 376 -25.92 -1.11 2.46
C LEU A 376 -26.70 -2.43 2.54
N ARG A 377 -26.70 -3.12 3.68
CA ARG A 377 -27.51 -4.33 3.92
C ARG A 377 -29.00 -4.06 3.74
N ASP A 378 -29.49 -2.93 4.26
CA ASP A 378 -30.90 -2.57 4.20
C ASP A 378 -31.30 -2.19 2.76
N ALA A 379 -30.40 -1.51 2.03
CA ALA A 379 -30.57 -1.23 0.61
C ALA A 379 -30.52 -2.49 -0.25
N ALA A 380 -29.75 -3.51 0.13
CA ALA A 380 -29.66 -4.81 -0.56
C ALA A 380 -30.90 -5.71 -0.35
N GLY A 381 -32.02 -5.16 0.15
CA GLY A 381 -33.31 -5.87 0.24
C GLY A 381 -33.69 -6.55 -1.09
N PRO A 382 -34.59 -7.56 -1.06
CA PRO A 382 -34.78 -8.49 -2.18
C PRO A 382 -35.11 -7.76 -3.49
N GLY A 383 -34.08 -7.57 -4.35
CA GLY A 383 -34.20 -7.00 -5.69
C GLY A 383 -33.74 -5.56 -5.94
N ALA A 384 -33.05 -4.87 -5.03
CA ALA A 384 -32.66 -3.47 -5.24
C ALA A 384 -31.26 -3.30 -5.88
N SER A 385 -31.20 -2.47 -6.93
CA SER A 385 -29.97 -1.98 -7.56
C SER A 385 -29.26 -0.92 -6.72
N ALA A 386 -27.93 -0.85 -6.82
CA ALA A 386 -27.05 0.04 -6.05
C ALA A 386 -27.55 1.51 -6.00
N PRO A 387 -27.51 2.18 -4.82
CA PRO A 387 -27.91 3.56 -4.69
C PRO A 387 -26.85 4.53 -5.25
N GLU A 388 -27.32 5.59 -5.90
CA GLU A 388 -26.52 6.73 -6.36
C GLU A 388 -25.88 7.46 -5.15
N VAL A 389 -24.57 7.70 -5.20
CA VAL A 389 -23.82 8.39 -4.14
C VAL A 389 -23.82 9.90 -4.40
N ARG A 390 -24.16 10.70 -3.37
CA ARG A 390 -24.07 12.17 -3.42
C ARG A 390 -22.61 12.63 -3.33
N ALA A 391 -22.04 13.03 -4.47
CA ALA A 391 -20.70 13.60 -4.63
C ALA A 391 -20.44 14.86 -3.76
N ASP A 392 -21.49 15.61 -3.43
CA ASP A 392 -21.40 16.93 -2.81
C ASP A 392 -20.71 17.00 -1.44
N ALA A 393 -20.67 15.91 -0.68
CA ALA A 393 -20.03 15.88 0.65
C ALA A 393 -18.51 15.71 0.56
N ILE A 394 -18.03 14.93 -0.41
CA ILE A 394 -16.61 14.68 -0.66
C ILE A 394 -15.99 15.93 -1.28
N ASP A 395 -16.66 16.56 -2.24
CA ASP A 395 -16.18 17.79 -2.90
C ASP A 395 -15.97 18.95 -1.91
N ARG A 396 -16.87 19.09 -0.92
CA ARG A 396 -16.74 20.10 0.14
C ARG A 396 -15.61 19.81 1.11
N LEU A 397 -15.35 18.54 1.40
CA LEU A 397 -14.28 18.13 2.30
C LEU A 397 -12.92 18.27 1.63
N ILE A 398 -12.81 17.85 0.35
CA ILE A 398 -11.63 18.03 -0.50
C ILE A 398 -11.30 19.53 -0.60
N GLY A 399 -12.29 20.38 -0.91
CA GLY A 399 -12.09 21.82 -0.98
C GLY A 399 -11.54 22.43 0.31
N ALA A 400 -12.03 21.99 1.47
CA ALA A 400 -11.55 22.45 2.77
C ALA A 400 -10.12 21.96 3.09
N HIS A 401 -9.78 20.73 2.67
CA HIS A 401 -8.46 20.14 2.88
C HIS A 401 -7.40 20.80 1.99
N LEU A 402 -7.73 21.04 0.71
CA LEU A 402 -6.85 21.73 -0.24
C LEU A 402 -6.54 23.16 0.19
N GLN A 403 -7.54 23.88 0.73
CA GLN A 403 -7.34 25.22 1.25
C GLN A 403 -6.37 25.24 2.46
N ALA A 404 -6.51 24.27 3.38
CA ALA A 404 -5.62 24.19 4.54
C ALA A 404 -4.16 23.86 4.17
N LEU A 405 -3.97 23.00 3.17
CA LEU A 405 -2.64 22.71 2.61
C LEU A 405 -2.03 23.94 1.93
N ALA A 406 -2.82 24.71 1.19
CA ALA A 406 -2.38 25.95 0.55
C ALA A 406 -1.97 27.02 1.60
N ASP A 407 -2.65 27.04 2.74
CA ASP A 407 -2.40 27.99 3.83
C ASP A 407 -1.29 27.55 4.81
N GLY A 408 -0.66 26.39 4.59
CA GLY A 408 0.37 25.83 5.48
C GLY A 408 -0.16 25.45 6.87
N ALA A 409 -1.48 25.26 6.99
CA ALA A 409 -2.17 24.92 8.23
C ALA A 409 -2.39 23.41 8.33
N ALA A 410 -2.57 22.90 9.55
CA ALA A 410 -3.10 21.56 9.74
C ALA A 410 -4.52 21.49 9.13
N PRO A 411 -4.88 20.42 8.39
CA PRO A 411 -6.21 20.30 7.82
C PRO A 411 -7.28 20.36 8.91
N PRO A 412 -8.40 21.06 8.67
CA PRO A 412 -9.41 21.27 9.70
C PRO A 412 -10.02 19.94 10.14
N VAL A 413 -10.10 19.74 11.45
CA VAL A 413 -10.96 18.72 12.06
C VAL A 413 -12.40 19.01 11.64
N VAL A 414 -13.14 17.96 11.27
CA VAL A 414 -14.55 18.00 10.84
C VAL A 414 -15.35 19.05 11.62
N PRO A 415 -15.92 20.08 10.98
CA PRO A 415 -16.66 21.11 11.69
C PRO A 415 -17.81 20.50 12.49
N ALA A 416 -18.06 20.97 13.73
CA ALA A 416 -19.12 20.47 14.60
C ALA A 416 -20.53 20.50 13.98
N ALA A 417 -20.74 21.28 12.92
CA ALA A 417 -21.97 21.28 12.13
C ALA A 417 -22.12 20.02 11.24
N LEU A 418 -21.02 19.46 10.73
CA LEU A 418 -21.00 18.20 9.97
C LEU A 418 -21.03 16.99 10.91
N GLN A 419 -20.39 17.08 12.08
CA GLN A 419 -20.49 16.07 13.13
C GLN A 419 -21.94 15.87 13.58
N ARG A 420 -22.70 16.96 13.82
CA ARG A 420 -24.14 16.90 14.13
C ARG A 420 -25.02 16.31 13.02
N ALA A 421 -24.61 16.44 11.77
CA ALA A 421 -25.33 15.85 10.63
C ALA A 421 -25.03 14.34 10.48
N LEU A 422 -23.86 13.89 10.93
CA LEU A 422 -23.46 12.47 10.98
C LEU A 422 -23.98 11.76 12.25
N ASP A 423 -24.12 12.48 13.36
CA ASP A 423 -24.58 11.96 14.65
C ASP A 423 -26.10 11.71 14.72
N GLY A 424 -26.87 12.10 13.70
CA GLY A 424 -28.27 11.71 13.56
C GLY A 424 -29.23 12.30 14.61
N ASP A 425 -29.07 13.56 15.01
CA ASP A 425 -30.02 14.23 15.93
C ASP A 425 -31.33 14.61 15.21
N GLY A 426 -32.17 13.61 14.98
CA GLY A 426 -33.61 13.79 14.85
C GLY A 426 -34.22 13.86 16.25
N HIS A 427 -34.55 15.07 16.71
CA HIS A 427 -35.41 15.25 17.88
C HIS A 427 -36.72 14.45 17.72
N GLY A 428 -36.95 13.52 18.65
CA GLY A 428 -38.20 12.81 18.85
C GLY A 428 -38.25 12.32 20.29
N ALA A 429 -39.19 12.87 21.05
CA ALA A 429 -39.33 12.70 22.49
C ALA A 429 -39.87 11.33 22.91
N ASP A 430 -39.67 11.07 24.22
CA ASP A 430 -40.40 10.20 25.15
C ASP A 430 -39.99 8.73 25.39
N ASP A 431 -39.64 8.54 26.67
CA ASP A 431 -40.02 7.50 27.63
C ASP A 431 -39.30 6.13 27.74
N ASP A 432 -38.39 6.08 28.73
CA ASP A 432 -38.58 5.45 30.05
C ASP A 432 -37.99 4.03 30.35
N ARG A 433 -37.36 3.95 31.54
CA ARG A 433 -36.89 2.78 32.37
C ARG A 433 -35.60 2.06 31.93
N GLY A 434 -34.59 1.74 32.75
CA GLY A 434 -34.31 1.81 34.20
C GLY A 434 -33.39 0.63 34.63
N GLY A 435 -32.38 0.83 35.49
CA GLY A 435 -31.86 -0.25 36.39
C GLY A 435 -30.36 -0.65 36.42
N ALA A 436 -29.56 0.08 37.21
CA ALA A 436 -28.46 -0.24 38.16
C ALA A 436 -27.60 -1.56 38.25
N SER A 437 -26.29 -1.33 38.54
CA SER A 437 -25.34 -1.99 39.50
C SER A 437 -24.63 -3.33 39.13
N ALA A 438 -23.46 -3.75 39.67
CA ALA A 438 -22.25 -3.19 40.31
C ALA A 438 -21.25 -4.36 40.68
N ALA A 439 -19.95 -4.05 40.78
CA ALA A 439 -18.93 -4.50 41.79
C ALA A 439 -18.05 -5.81 41.69
N ASP A 440 -16.74 -5.56 41.97
CA ASP A 440 -15.68 -6.29 42.76
C ASP A 440 -15.09 -7.66 42.34
N GLY A 441 -13.81 -8.06 42.56
CA GLY A 441 -12.57 -7.49 43.15
C GLY A 441 -11.48 -8.56 43.50
N LYS A 442 -10.17 -8.18 43.59
CA LYS A 442 -8.99 -8.71 44.39
C LYS A 442 -8.40 -10.15 44.20
N ASP A 443 -7.14 -10.56 44.50
CA ASP A 443 -5.90 -10.10 45.21
C ASP A 443 -4.67 -11.09 44.94
N ARG A 444 -3.39 -10.60 45.01
CA ARG A 444 -2.09 -11.11 45.63
C ARG A 444 -1.53 -12.56 45.47
N ASP A 445 -0.25 -12.98 45.68
CA ASP A 445 1.15 -12.47 45.89
C ASP A 445 2.18 -13.67 45.83
N ASP A 446 3.48 -13.36 45.61
CA ASP A 446 4.80 -13.90 46.12
C ASP A 446 5.48 -15.29 45.82
N ASP A 447 6.69 -15.18 45.21
CA ASP A 447 8.08 -15.65 45.52
C ASP A 447 8.50 -17.07 46.00
N ALA A 448 9.58 -17.62 45.37
CA ALA A 448 10.90 -17.98 45.98
C ALA A 448 11.87 -18.77 45.04
N ALA A 449 13.17 -18.39 45.07
CA ALA A 449 14.32 -18.96 44.33
C ALA A 449 15.06 -20.10 45.11
N THR A 450 15.87 -21.02 44.54
CA THR A 450 17.33 -21.02 44.17
C THR A 450 17.80 -22.52 44.09
N PRO A 451 19.08 -22.97 43.85
CA PRO A 451 20.30 -22.39 43.24
C PRO A 451 21.08 -23.33 42.26
N ARG A 452 21.92 -22.75 41.38
CA ARG A 452 23.21 -23.37 40.98
C ARG A 452 24.15 -22.36 40.33
N ALA A 453 25.03 -21.80 41.14
CA ALA A 453 26.24 -21.08 40.73
C ALA A 453 27.43 -22.05 40.79
N ALA A 454 28.26 -22.09 39.74
CA ALA A 454 29.71 -22.26 39.81
C ALA A 454 30.29 -22.58 38.41
N LEU A 455 30.53 -21.55 37.61
CA LEU A 455 31.58 -21.46 36.58
C LEU A 455 31.55 -20.01 36.05
N PHE A 456 32.70 -19.47 35.66
CA PHE A 456 32.88 -18.14 35.04
C PHE A 456 33.10 -16.91 35.95
N ALA A 457 34.06 -17.02 36.87
CA ALA A 457 34.83 -15.84 37.28
C ALA A 457 36.01 -15.69 36.31
N HIS A 458 36.04 -14.63 35.48
CA HIS A 458 37.24 -13.88 35.01
C HIS A 458 37.02 -12.94 33.79
N GLY A 459 35.82 -12.86 33.19
CA GLY A 459 35.53 -11.95 32.07
C GLY A 459 35.41 -10.42 32.34
N PRO A 460 34.86 -9.93 33.47
CA PRO A 460 34.39 -8.53 33.53
C PRO A 460 35.47 -7.44 33.66
N ARG A 461 36.68 -7.78 34.12
CA ARG A 461 37.66 -6.76 34.53
C ARG A 461 38.48 -6.15 33.39
N ARG A 462 38.52 -6.76 32.20
CA ARG A 462 39.22 -6.20 31.03
C ARG A 462 38.36 -5.22 30.21
N LEU A 463 37.03 -5.32 30.28
CA LEU A 463 36.12 -4.47 29.49
C LEU A 463 35.75 -3.15 30.18
N LEU A 464 35.72 -3.12 31.52
CA LEU A 464 35.51 -1.88 32.29
C LEU A 464 36.65 -0.86 32.13
N ALA A 465 37.87 -1.33 31.80
CA ALA A 465 39.00 -0.44 31.57
C ALA A 465 38.91 0.34 30.23
N LEU A 466 38.11 -0.14 29.26
CA LEU A 466 37.94 0.57 27.98
C LEU A 466 36.89 1.68 28.04
N ALA A 467 35.89 1.57 28.93
CA ALA A 467 34.86 2.61 29.10
C ALA A 467 35.39 3.88 29.79
N ALA A 468 36.46 3.76 30.58
CA ALA A 468 37.07 4.88 31.30
C ALA A 468 38.10 5.69 30.47
N ALA A 469 38.37 5.29 29.23
CA ALA A 469 39.35 5.95 28.34
C ALA A 469 38.74 6.32 26.97
N LEU A 470 37.41 6.49 26.91
CA LEU A 470 36.78 7.04 25.72
C LEU A 470 37.08 8.54 25.65
N PRO A 471 37.60 9.06 24.53
CA PRO A 471 37.86 10.48 24.39
C PRO A 471 36.54 11.29 24.52
N PRO A 472 36.60 12.57 24.94
CA PRO A 472 35.42 13.38 25.25
C PRO A 472 34.38 13.45 24.13
N GLU A 473 34.82 13.25 22.88
CA GLU A 473 33.98 13.26 21.68
C GLU A 473 32.99 12.08 21.58
N LEU A 474 33.08 11.08 22.47
CA LEU A 474 32.19 9.90 22.50
C LEU A 474 31.16 9.94 23.64
N ALA A 475 31.04 11.06 24.35
CA ALA A 475 30.02 11.25 25.36
C ALA A 475 28.61 11.17 24.74
N GLY A 476 27.89 10.07 24.99
CA GLY A 476 26.53 9.83 24.48
C GLY A 476 26.38 8.67 23.50
N ALA A 477 27.46 7.96 23.16
CA ALA A 477 27.39 6.73 22.37
C ALA A 477 26.56 5.64 23.09
N ARG A 478 25.65 4.97 22.36
CA ARG A 478 24.86 3.84 22.89
C ARG A 478 25.20 2.54 22.16
N ARG A 479 25.41 1.46 22.92
CA ARG A 479 25.60 0.11 22.37
C ARG A 479 24.25 -0.60 22.27
N VAL A 480 23.97 -1.23 21.14
CA VAL A 480 22.75 -2.01 20.90
C VAL A 480 23.14 -3.42 20.46
N TRP A 481 22.49 -4.43 21.04
CA TRP A 481 22.64 -5.84 20.65
C TRP A 481 21.47 -6.26 19.75
N LEU A 482 21.75 -7.04 18.72
CA LEU A 482 20.73 -7.72 17.92
C LEU A 482 20.63 -9.15 18.46
N ASP A 483 19.44 -9.54 18.91
CA ASP A 483 19.18 -10.91 19.36
C ASP A 483 18.65 -11.73 18.18
N ASP A 484 19.34 -12.81 17.83
CA ASP A 484 18.88 -13.75 16.81
C ASP A 484 17.88 -14.70 17.48
N GLY A 485 16.61 -14.32 17.46
CA GLY A 485 15.52 -15.06 18.11
C GLY A 485 15.41 -16.52 17.64
N GLN A 486 15.54 -17.46 18.58
CA GLN A 486 15.13 -18.85 18.39
C GLN A 486 13.58 -18.96 18.48
N PRO A 487 12.93 -19.76 17.64
CA PRO A 487 11.48 -19.84 17.59
C PRO A 487 10.94 -20.71 18.73
N GLY A 488 10.17 -20.14 19.66
CA GLY A 488 9.38 -20.96 20.61
C GLY A 488 8.98 -20.41 21.98
N ALA A 489 9.17 -19.13 22.32
CA ALA A 489 8.71 -18.60 23.62
C ALA A 489 7.74 -17.42 23.45
N THR A 490 6.51 -17.59 23.93
CA THR A 490 5.44 -16.58 23.96
C THR A 490 5.79 -15.42 24.92
N PRO A 491 5.62 -14.15 24.54
CA PRO A 491 5.92 -13.02 25.42
C PRO A 491 4.66 -12.56 26.16
N ASP A 492 4.48 -13.06 27.38
CA ASP A 492 3.54 -12.48 28.35
C ASP A 492 4.30 -12.17 29.64
N ARG A 493 4.89 -10.97 29.70
CA ARG A 493 5.36 -10.23 30.90
C ARG A 493 6.25 -9.05 30.50
N ALA A 494 5.62 -7.91 30.26
CA ALA A 494 6.21 -6.57 30.49
C ALA A 494 5.10 -5.51 30.43
N ARG A 495 4.16 -5.57 31.39
CA ARG A 495 3.32 -4.41 31.72
C ARG A 495 4.05 -3.56 32.76
N HIS A 496 3.97 -2.25 32.54
CA HIS A 496 4.27 -1.13 33.45
C HIS A 496 5.73 -0.75 33.68
N ALA A 497 6.09 0.43 33.13
CA ALA A 497 6.67 1.53 33.90
C ALA A 497 6.57 2.82 33.07
N GLY A 498 5.57 3.64 33.37
CA GLY A 498 5.69 5.10 33.19
C GLY A 498 6.59 5.65 34.30
N ASP A 499 7.25 6.77 33.99
CA ASP A 499 8.03 7.65 34.86
C ASP A 499 9.17 7.02 35.68
N CYS A 500 10.41 7.29 35.26
CA CYS A 500 11.52 7.69 36.15
C CYS A 500 12.80 7.99 35.34
N GLU A 501 13.22 9.26 35.36
CA GLU A 501 14.63 9.60 35.21
C GLU A 501 15.45 8.92 36.32
N ARG A 502 16.31 7.93 36.00
CA ARG A 502 17.58 7.61 36.71
C ARG A 502 18.27 6.36 36.14
N ALA A 503 19.60 6.48 36.01
CA ALA A 503 20.69 5.49 35.90
C ALA A 503 20.44 4.08 35.30
N PRO A 504 21.30 3.60 34.37
CA PRO A 504 21.15 2.30 33.73
C PRO A 504 21.40 1.16 34.73
N GLN A 505 20.36 0.41 35.08
CA GLN A 505 20.51 -0.89 35.74
C GLN A 505 20.81 -1.99 34.70
N LEU A 506 21.79 -2.81 35.02
CA LEU A 506 22.32 -3.92 34.23
C LEU A 506 21.33 -5.09 34.17
N VAL A 507 20.96 -5.49 32.94
CA VAL A 507 20.25 -6.73 32.61
C VAL A 507 21.20 -7.95 32.79
N PRO A 508 20.72 -9.17 33.10
CA PRO A 508 21.56 -10.32 33.46
C PRO A 508 22.44 -10.81 32.28
N PRO A 509 23.51 -11.58 32.56
CA PRO A 509 24.44 -12.03 31.52
C PRO A 509 23.80 -13.09 30.61
N ILE A 510 23.80 -12.82 29.31
CA ILE A 510 23.52 -13.80 28.25
C ILE A 510 24.81 -14.60 27.98
N ASP A 511 24.64 -15.88 27.65
CA ASP A 511 25.67 -16.89 27.40
C ASP A 511 26.75 -16.42 26.40
N ALA A 512 28.02 -16.73 26.65
CA ALA A 512 29.16 -16.19 25.90
C ALA A 512 29.33 -16.75 24.48
N GLY A 513 28.39 -17.58 24.02
CA GLY A 513 28.39 -18.21 22.69
C GLY A 513 27.77 -17.39 21.56
N SER A 514 27.16 -16.24 21.83
CA SER A 514 26.38 -15.45 20.85
C SER A 514 26.94 -14.04 20.56
N LEU A 515 28.25 -13.85 20.68
CA LEU A 515 28.89 -12.54 20.48
C LEU A 515 29.40 -12.31 19.04
N ASP A 516 28.54 -12.41 18.03
CA ASP A 516 28.97 -12.18 16.64
C ASP A 516 28.72 -10.76 16.12
N ARG A 517 27.97 -9.90 16.83
CA ARG A 517 27.65 -8.55 16.35
C ARG A 517 27.49 -7.54 17.49
N ALA A 518 28.30 -6.48 17.47
CA ALA A 518 28.11 -5.32 18.34
C ALA A 518 27.91 -4.06 17.49
N VAL A 519 26.75 -3.41 17.63
CA VAL A 519 26.43 -2.17 16.91
C VAL A 519 26.58 -0.97 17.85
N TRP A 520 27.28 0.07 17.38
CA TRP A 520 27.48 1.31 18.13
C TRP A 520 26.79 2.46 17.39
N LEU A 521 25.86 3.13 18.07
CA LEU A 521 25.16 4.31 17.56
C LEU A 521 25.86 5.56 18.10
N LEU A 522 26.34 6.40 17.18
CA LEU A 522 27.09 7.62 17.49
C LEU A 522 26.29 8.85 17.02
N PRO A 523 25.91 9.77 17.92
CA PRO A 523 25.24 10.99 17.50
C PRO A 523 26.23 11.94 16.83
N ALA A 524 25.91 12.35 15.59
CA ALA A 524 26.48 13.51 14.88
C ALA A 524 28.02 13.59 14.79
N ALA A 525 28.64 12.67 14.04
CA ALA A 525 30.05 12.79 13.65
C ALA A 525 30.19 12.89 12.12
N ASP A 526 31.07 13.78 11.64
CA ASP A 526 31.47 13.82 10.23
C ASP A 526 32.23 12.53 9.82
N ALA A 527 32.33 12.27 8.52
CA ALA A 527 32.94 11.05 7.98
C ALA A 527 34.40 10.86 8.42
N ALA A 528 35.16 11.94 8.61
CA ALA A 528 36.55 11.89 9.07
C ALA A 528 36.65 11.47 10.54
N THR A 529 35.70 11.91 11.36
CA THR A 529 35.58 11.60 12.78
C THR A 529 35.06 10.16 12.98
N LEU A 530 34.07 9.74 12.19
CA LEU A 530 33.63 8.34 12.09
C LEU A 530 34.80 7.41 11.74
N GLY A 531 35.63 7.78 10.76
CA GLY A 531 36.81 7.00 10.36
C GLY A 531 37.88 6.89 11.46
N ARG A 532 38.08 7.92 12.29
CA ARG A 532 39.00 7.87 13.43
C ARG A 532 38.46 6.99 14.56
N ILE A 533 37.18 7.08 14.87
CA ILE A 533 36.50 6.28 15.90
C ILE A 533 36.48 4.80 15.51
N ALA A 534 36.14 4.49 14.25
CA ALA A 534 36.16 3.12 13.74
C ALA A 534 37.56 2.47 13.86
N ARG A 535 38.63 3.22 13.52
CA ARG A 535 40.02 2.74 13.66
C ARG A 535 40.48 2.54 15.12
N ALA A 536 39.90 3.25 16.08
CA ALA A 536 40.19 3.05 17.49
C ALA A 536 39.49 1.79 18.04
N LEU A 537 38.22 1.58 17.66
CA LEU A 537 37.40 0.44 18.08
C LEU A 537 37.86 -0.89 17.44
N LEU A 538 38.39 -0.85 16.20
CA LEU A 538 38.91 -2.02 15.49
C LEU A 538 40.13 -2.66 16.17
N ARG A 539 40.90 -1.94 16.99
CA ARG A 539 42.06 -2.50 17.70
C ARG A 539 41.67 -3.41 18.88
N GLY A 540 40.40 -3.37 19.30
CA GLY A 540 39.88 -4.18 20.42
C GLY A 540 38.89 -5.27 20.02
N LEU A 541 38.54 -5.40 18.73
CA LEU A 541 37.60 -6.40 18.23
C LEU A 541 38.31 -7.73 17.92
N ALA A 542 37.66 -8.84 18.26
CA ALA A 542 38.12 -10.18 17.87
C ALA A 542 38.06 -10.36 16.33
N PRO A 543 38.87 -11.25 15.74
CA PRO A 543 38.80 -11.55 14.31
C PRO A 543 37.37 -11.99 13.92
N GLY A 544 36.76 -11.29 12.94
CA GLY A 544 35.39 -11.56 12.48
C GLY A 544 34.33 -10.56 12.95
N GLY A 545 34.64 -9.71 13.95
CA GLY A 545 33.72 -8.68 14.42
C GLY A 545 33.41 -7.62 13.35
N LYS A 546 32.14 -7.24 13.21
CA LYS A 546 31.70 -6.17 12.30
C LYS A 546 31.34 -4.94 13.11
N LEU A 547 31.86 -3.78 12.72
CA LEU A 547 31.46 -2.49 13.27
C LEU A 547 30.58 -1.77 12.25
N VAL A 548 29.38 -1.40 12.67
CA VAL A 548 28.49 -0.51 11.93
C VAL A 548 28.40 0.79 12.70
N ALA A 549 28.79 1.90 12.07
CA ALA A 549 28.64 3.23 12.63
C ALA A 549 27.71 4.05 11.72
N ILE A 550 26.71 4.68 12.33
CA ILE A 550 25.65 5.42 11.62
C ILE A 550 25.73 6.89 12.05
N GLY A 551 25.97 7.79 11.09
CA GLY A 551 25.99 9.24 11.32
C GLY A 551 24.61 9.90 11.20
N ALA A 552 24.49 11.15 11.66
CA ALA A 552 23.23 11.91 11.74
C ALA A 552 22.55 12.23 10.39
N HIS A 553 23.20 11.93 9.26
CA HIS A 553 22.67 12.12 7.91
C HIS A 553 22.51 10.80 7.13
N GLY A 554 22.44 9.66 7.84
CA GLY A 554 22.27 8.35 7.20
C GLY A 554 23.53 7.79 6.53
N ALA A 555 24.71 8.37 6.81
CA ALA A 555 25.98 7.80 6.36
C ALA A 555 26.27 6.54 7.17
N GLU A 556 26.34 5.40 6.49
CA GLU A 556 26.69 4.10 7.08
C GLU A 556 28.13 3.72 6.72
N LEU A 557 28.96 3.52 7.74
CA LEU A 557 30.31 2.99 7.56
C LEU A 557 30.34 1.55 8.08
N LEU A 558 30.37 0.58 7.17
CA LEU A 558 30.63 -0.82 7.49
C LEU A 558 32.13 -1.06 7.45
N VAL A 559 32.74 -1.41 8.59
CA VAL A 559 34.18 -1.74 8.62
C VAL A 559 34.39 -3.15 9.14
N GLN A 560 35.15 -3.93 8.36
CA GLN A 560 35.59 -5.28 8.69
C GLN A 560 37.12 -5.30 8.88
N PRO A 561 37.65 -6.02 9.89
CA PRO A 561 39.09 -6.18 10.04
C PRO A 561 39.70 -6.84 8.79
N GLY A 562 40.61 -6.14 8.11
CA GLY A 562 41.31 -6.63 6.92
C GLY A 562 40.73 -6.20 5.56
N ALA A 563 39.64 -5.43 5.53
CA ALA A 563 39.13 -4.83 4.30
C ALA A 563 39.64 -3.38 4.14
N GLU A 564 40.10 -3.01 2.94
CA GLU A 564 40.41 -1.61 2.62
C GLU A 564 39.12 -0.77 2.72
N THR A 565 39.13 0.23 3.61
CA THR A 565 38.03 1.18 3.79
C THR A 565 37.81 1.98 2.50
N ARG A 566 36.66 1.83 1.85
CA ARG A 566 36.18 2.78 0.82
C ARG A 566 35.13 3.71 1.44
N PRO A 567 35.21 5.03 1.14
CA PRO A 567 34.35 6.05 1.73
C PRO A 567 32.88 5.90 1.32
#